data_AF-A0A7J9YYY5-F1
#
_entry.id   AF-A0A7J9YYY5-F1
#
_cell.length_a   1.000
_cell.length_b   1.000
_cell.length_c   1.000
_cell.angle_alpha   90.00
_cell.angle_beta   90.00
_cell.angle_gamma   90.00
#
_symmetry.space_group_name_H-M   'P 1'
#
loop_
_entity.id
_entity.type
_entity.pdbx_description
1 polymer ?
#
loop_
_entity_poly.entity_id
_entity_poly.type
_entity_poly.pdbx_seq_one_letter_code
_entity_poly.pdbx_strand_id
1 'polypeptide(L)'
;PITILQWTFPRDDVPRETIARQIALAVRDEVLDLEAAGARVIQVDEPGLREGLPLRASERPAYLAWAVEAFRLATLAVGDATQVQTHMCYADFDDIVEDVARMDADVILMEASRSGMGPLDAFAESYGNAVGPGVYDIHSPRVPPAEEMAANMRAVLDVLDPAQVWVNPDCG
;
A
#
# COMPACT_ATOMS: atom_id res chain seq x y z
N PRO A 1 10.51 -1.61 0.94
CA PRO A 1 11.50 -2.57 1.51
C PRO A 1 11.17 -4.05 1.26
N ILE A 2 9.91 -4.46 1.49
CA ILE A 2 9.47 -5.85 1.45
C ILE A 2 9.54 -6.40 0.03
N THR A 3 9.07 -5.65 -0.95
CA THR A 3 9.10 -6.03 -2.37
C THR A 3 10.51 -6.35 -2.84
N ILE A 4 11.49 -5.51 -2.49
CA ILE A 4 12.90 -5.76 -2.80
C ILE A 4 13.36 -7.10 -2.22
N LEU A 5 13.00 -7.39 -0.97
CA LEU A 5 13.34 -8.66 -0.31
C LEU A 5 12.65 -9.86 -0.95
N GLN A 6 11.36 -9.75 -1.32
CA GLN A 6 10.60 -10.86 -1.87
C GLN A 6 10.97 -11.17 -3.32
N TRP A 7 11.33 -10.16 -4.12
CA TRP A 7 11.68 -10.30 -5.54
C TRP A 7 13.18 -10.46 -5.80
N THR A 8 13.94 -10.76 -4.76
CA THR A 8 15.37 -11.08 -4.83
C THR A 8 15.60 -12.50 -4.31
N PHE A 9 16.78 -13.07 -4.58
CA PHE A 9 17.28 -14.22 -3.83
C PHE A 9 18.04 -13.71 -2.58
N PRO A 10 17.40 -13.63 -1.40
CA PRO A 10 18.10 -13.16 -0.21
C PRO A 10 19.14 -14.18 0.24
N ARG A 11 20.18 -13.65 0.89
CA ARG A 11 21.13 -14.47 1.63
C ARG A 11 20.42 -15.30 2.71
N ASP A 12 20.93 -16.49 2.98
CA ASP A 12 20.34 -17.47 3.90
C ASP A 12 21.06 -17.56 5.25
N ASP A 13 22.13 -16.81 5.45
CA ASP A 13 22.91 -16.76 6.70
C ASP A 13 22.42 -15.70 7.71
N VAL A 14 21.39 -14.92 7.35
CA VAL A 14 20.81 -13.85 8.19
C VAL A 14 19.28 -13.95 8.14
N PRO A 15 18.56 -13.72 9.26
CA PRO A 15 17.10 -13.69 9.25
C PRO A 15 16.54 -12.67 8.24
N ARG A 16 15.47 -13.05 7.54
CA ARG A 16 14.78 -12.19 6.55
C ARG A 16 14.37 -10.83 7.11
N GLU A 17 13.89 -10.82 8.36
CA GLU A 17 13.52 -9.62 9.10
C GLU A 17 14.70 -8.65 9.26
N THR A 18 15.90 -9.14 9.54
CA THR A 18 17.12 -8.31 9.62
C THR A 18 17.45 -7.72 8.26
N ILE A 19 17.32 -8.50 7.19
CA ILE A 19 17.54 -8.02 5.81
C ILE A 19 16.50 -6.94 5.46
N ALA A 20 15.22 -7.15 5.80
CA ALA A 20 14.15 -6.18 5.58
C ALA A 20 14.44 -4.84 6.26
N ARG A 21 14.90 -4.85 7.52
CA ARG A 21 15.30 -3.64 8.25
C ARG A 21 16.50 -2.95 7.61
N GLN A 22 17.49 -3.69 7.14
CA GLN A 22 18.65 -3.10 6.45
C GLN A 22 18.25 -2.43 5.14
N ILE A 23 17.39 -3.07 4.35
CA ILE A 23 16.83 -2.46 3.13
C ILE A 23 16.01 -1.22 3.51
N ALA A 24 15.21 -1.29 4.57
CA ALA A 24 14.41 -0.17 5.04
C ALA A 24 15.25 1.05 5.43
N LEU A 25 16.40 0.86 6.08
CA LEU A 25 17.33 1.96 6.37
C LEU A 25 17.88 2.60 5.09
N ALA A 26 18.22 1.79 4.07
CA ALA A 26 18.67 2.34 2.80
C ALA A 26 17.56 3.12 2.06
N VAL A 27 16.32 2.63 2.10
CA VAL A 27 15.16 3.35 1.53
C VAL A 27 14.86 4.62 2.32
N ARG A 28 15.03 4.59 3.65
CA ARG A 28 14.85 5.77 4.52
C ARG A 28 15.76 6.92 4.11
N ASP A 29 17.03 6.62 3.81
CA ASP A 29 17.98 7.64 3.38
C ASP A 29 17.50 8.33 2.09
N GLU A 30 17.03 7.55 1.11
CA GLU A 30 16.45 8.12 -0.13
C GLU A 30 15.17 8.93 0.12
N VAL A 31 14.27 8.45 0.99
CA VAL A 31 13.04 9.18 1.37
C VAL A 31 13.38 10.55 1.97
N LEU A 32 14.39 10.60 2.85
CA LEU A 32 14.84 11.85 3.46
C LEU A 32 15.54 12.77 2.45
N ASP A 33 16.32 12.21 1.53
CA ASP A 33 16.96 12.98 0.46
C ASP A 33 15.92 13.60 -0.49
N LEU A 34 14.85 12.85 -0.83
CA LEU A 34 13.73 13.36 -1.63
C LEU A 34 12.99 14.50 -0.92
N GLU A 35 12.69 14.35 0.38
CA GLU A 35 12.08 15.40 1.18
C GLU A 35 12.97 16.65 1.24
N ALA A 36 14.27 16.47 1.49
CA ALA A 36 15.25 17.55 1.53
C ALA A 36 15.39 18.27 0.18
N ALA A 37 15.24 17.53 -0.93
CA ALA A 37 15.19 18.08 -2.29
C ALA A 37 13.87 18.83 -2.60
N GLY A 38 12.89 18.79 -1.69
CA GLY A 38 11.65 19.53 -1.78
C GLY A 38 10.43 18.70 -2.20
N ALA A 39 10.54 17.37 -2.28
CA ALA A 39 9.38 16.52 -2.46
C ALA A 39 8.40 16.74 -1.29
N ARG A 40 7.11 16.80 -1.62
CA ARG A 40 6.01 16.95 -0.65
C ARG A 40 5.12 15.73 -0.58
N VAL A 41 5.23 14.85 -1.57
CA VAL A 41 4.54 13.57 -1.67
C VAL A 41 5.60 12.54 -2.08
N ILE A 42 5.72 11.47 -1.31
CA ILE A 42 6.67 10.38 -1.56
C ILE A 42 5.88 9.08 -1.51
N GLN A 43 5.91 8.33 -2.60
CA GLN A 43 5.22 7.05 -2.72
C GLN A 43 6.21 5.89 -2.57
N VAL A 44 5.90 4.94 -1.69
CA VAL A 44 6.68 3.72 -1.47
C VAL A 44 5.79 2.49 -1.68
N ASP A 45 5.98 1.81 -2.81
CA ASP A 45 5.11 0.71 -3.24
C ASP A 45 5.51 -0.61 -2.59
N GLU A 46 4.52 -1.38 -2.15
CA GLU A 46 4.71 -2.70 -1.56
C GLU A 46 3.82 -3.81 -2.16
N PRO A 47 3.90 -4.06 -3.48
CA PRO A 47 3.24 -5.22 -4.06
C PRO A 47 3.73 -6.52 -3.44
N GLY A 48 4.99 -6.63 -3.00
CA GLY A 48 5.50 -7.88 -2.40
C GLY A 48 4.97 -8.20 -1.00
N LEU A 49 4.18 -7.33 -0.35
CA LEU A 49 3.77 -7.56 1.05
C LEU A 49 2.96 -8.85 1.21
N ARG A 50 1.95 -9.08 0.36
CA ARG A 50 1.09 -10.26 0.44
C ARG A 50 1.78 -11.51 -0.10
N GLU A 51 2.59 -11.39 -1.15
CA GLU A 51 3.39 -12.49 -1.71
C GLU A 51 4.30 -13.16 -0.68
N GLY A 52 4.81 -12.38 0.28
CA GLY A 52 5.64 -12.91 1.36
C GLY A 52 4.89 -13.61 2.49
N LEU A 53 3.56 -13.64 2.47
CA LEU A 53 2.77 -14.24 3.56
C LEU A 53 3.10 -15.74 3.71
N PRO A 54 3.41 -16.21 4.93
CA PRO A 54 3.53 -17.62 5.20
C PRO A 54 2.26 -18.39 4.84
N LEU A 55 2.45 -19.59 4.27
CA LEU A 55 1.35 -20.50 3.92
C LEU A 55 0.51 -20.88 5.14
N ARG A 56 1.15 -20.96 6.32
CA ARG A 56 0.48 -21.25 7.59
C ARG A 56 -0.04 -19.96 8.19
N ALA A 57 -1.36 -19.88 8.38
CA ALA A 57 -2.01 -18.72 8.99
C ALA A 57 -1.41 -18.34 10.36
N SER A 58 -1.00 -19.33 11.16
CA SER A 58 -0.37 -19.12 12.47
C SER A 58 0.99 -18.40 12.41
N GLU A 59 1.66 -18.39 11.26
CA GLU A 59 2.97 -17.75 11.07
C GLU A 59 2.84 -16.33 10.49
N ARG A 60 1.67 -15.97 9.95
CA ARG A 60 1.42 -14.66 9.32
C ARG A 60 1.55 -13.46 10.27
N PRO A 61 1.07 -13.49 11.53
CA PRO A 61 1.20 -12.35 12.43
C PRO A 61 2.66 -11.95 12.68
N ALA A 62 3.55 -12.93 12.82
CA ALA A 62 4.97 -12.67 13.00
C ALA A 62 5.59 -12.04 11.74
N TYR A 63 5.21 -12.53 10.56
CA TYR A 63 5.61 -11.95 9.27
C TYR A 63 5.17 -10.50 9.12
N LEU A 64 3.86 -10.25 9.28
CA LEU A 64 3.27 -8.92 9.10
C LEU A 64 3.83 -7.91 10.11
N ALA A 65 4.10 -8.34 11.35
CA ALA A 65 4.69 -7.46 12.36
C ALA A 65 6.01 -6.83 11.91
N TRP A 66 6.98 -7.63 11.44
CA TRP A 66 8.25 -7.06 10.99
C TRP A 66 8.17 -6.45 9.59
N ALA A 67 7.26 -6.91 8.74
CA ALA A 67 7.10 -6.35 7.40
C ALA A 67 6.56 -4.91 7.47
N VAL A 68 5.53 -4.69 8.29
CA VAL A 68 4.96 -3.38 8.59
C VAL A 68 5.99 -2.49 9.30
N GLU A 69 6.74 -3.02 10.27
CA GLU A 69 7.82 -2.27 10.93
C GLU A 69 8.87 -1.79 9.94
N ALA A 70 9.30 -2.64 8.99
CA ALA A 70 10.28 -2.26 7.99
C ALA A 70 9.74 -1.19 7.02
N PHE A 71 8.47 -1.22 6.65
CA PHE A 71 7.85 -0.13 5.90
C PHE A 71 7.91 1.19 6.68
N ARG A 72 7.45 1.18 7.93
CA ARG A 72 7.45 2.37 8.81
C ARG A 72 8.85 2.91 9.05
N LEU A 73 9.84 2.04 9.22
CA LEU A 73 11.24 2.42 9.39
C LEU A 73 11.77 3.22 8.19
N ALA A 74 11.30 2.87 6.99
CA ALA A 74 11.66 3.54 5.74
C ALA A 74 10.93 4.89 5.55
N THR A 75 9.69 5.02 6.03
CA THR A 75 8.82 6.15 5.64
C THR A 75 8.56 7.17 6.74
N LEU A 76 8.46 6.78 8.00
CA LEU A 76 8.04 7.67 9.11
C LEU A 76 9.16 8.58 9.66
N ALA A 77 10.19 8.83 8.85
CA ALA A 77 11.28 9.74 9.19
C ALA A 77 11.05 11.17 8.70
N VAL A 78 10.12 11.34 7.76
CA VAL A 78 9.75 12.63 7.16
C VAL A 78 9.00 13.53 8.15
N GLY A 79 8.95 14.82 7.88
CA GLY A 79 8.15 15.76 8.67
C GLY A 79 6.65 15.67 8.35
N ASP A 80 5.81 16.11 9.29
CA ASP A 80 4.33 16.06 9.20
C ASP A 80 3.73 16.74 7.93
N ALA A 81 4.49 17.61 7.27
CA ALA A 81 4.06 18.28 6.04
C ALA A 81 4.30 17.47 4.76
N THR A 82 5.03 16.35 4.85
CA THR A 82 5.35 15.45 3.74
C THR A 82 4.40 14.27 3.76
N GLN A 83 3.66 14.09 2.67
CA GLN A 83 2.69 13.00 2.54
C GLN A 83 3.39 11.72 2.06
N VAL A 84 3.20 10.63 2.78
CA VAL A 84 3.63 9.28 2.41
C VAL A 84 2.46 8.54 1.78
N GLN A 85 2.67 8.05 0.56
CA GLN A 85 1.72 7.17 -0.11
C GLN A 85 2.29 5.75 -0.24
N THR A 86 1.44 4.75 -0.34
CA THR A 86 1.84 3.39 -0.69
C THR A 86 0.86 2.79 -1.68
N HIS A 87 1.38 2.12 -2.71
CA HIS A 87 0.56 1.32 -3.61
C HIS A 87 0.66 -0.17 -3.28
N MET A 88 -0.47 -0.85 -3.33
CA MET A 88 -0.58 -2.30 -3.15
C MET A 88 -1.38 -2.92 -4.32
N CYS A 89 -0.76 -3.82 -5.08
CA CYS A 89 -1.34 -4.47 -6.26
C CYS A 89 -2.31 -5.62 -5.91
N TYR A 90 -3.19 -5.41 -4.93
CA TYR A 90 -4.18 -6.39 -4.51
C TYR A 90 -5.54 -5.74 -4.36
N ALA A 91 -6.58 -6.53 -4.63
CA ALA A 91 -7.96 -6.15 -4.35
C ALA A 91 -8.49 -6.80 -3.06
N ASP A 92 -7.89 -7.88 -2.55
CA ASP A 92 -8.43 -8.58 -1.37
C ASP A 92 -7.56 -8.35 -0.14
N PHE A 93 -8.09 -7.55 0.80
CA PHE A 93 -7.42 -7.16 2.04
C PHE A 93 -8.09 -7.70 3.30
N ASP A 94 -9.19 -8.46 3.20
CA ASP A 94 -10.03 -8.82 4.33
C ASP A 94 -9.24 -9.49 5.47
N ASP A 95 -8.19 -10.25 5.13
CA ASP A 95 -7.35 -10.96 6.10
C ASP A 95 -6.12 -10.19 6.61
N ILE A 96 -5.85 -8.98 6.10
CA ILE A 96 -4.68 -8.17 6.47
C ILE A 96 -4.95 -6.67 6.64
N VAL A 97 -6.21 -6.22 6.59
CA VAL A 97 -6.56 -4.77 6.59
C VAL A 97 -6.02 -4.05 7.83
N GLU A 98 -6.06 -4.68 9.00
CA GLU A 98 -5.52 -4.11 10.24
C GLU A 98 -3.99 -3.94 10.17
N ASP A 99 -3.27 -4.88 9.57
CA ASP A 99 -1.82 -4.80 9.40
C ASP A 99 -1.44 -3.74 8.36
N VAL A 100 -2.23 -3.60 7.30
CA VAL A 100 -2.12 -2.52 6.32
C VAL A 100 -2.39 -1.17 6.98
N ALA A 101 -3.41 -1.06 7.85
CA ALA A 101 -3.67 0.13 8.65
C ALA A 101 -2.47 0.52 9.53
N ARG A 102 -1.79 -0.47 10.11
CA ARG A 102 -0.58 -0.27 10.92
C ARG A 102 0.63 0.20 10.13
N MET A 103 0.61 0.17 8.79
CA MET A 103 1.66 0.77 7.96
C MET A 103 1.70 2.29 8.09
N ASP A 104 0.58 2.92 8.49
CA ASP A 104 0.51 4.35 8.81
C ASP A 104 0.91 5.26 7.63
N ALA A 105 0.55 4.83 6.41
CA ALA A 105 0.64 5.69 5.23
C ALA A 105 -0.50 6.72 5.24
N ASP A 106 -0.26 7.92 4.72
CA ASP A 106 -1.30 8.95 4.61
C ASP A 106 -2.33 8.60 3.52
N VAL A 107 -1.86 7.94 2.45
CA VAL A 107 -2.69 7.47 1.34
C VAL A 107 -2.32 6.04 0.95
N ILE A 108 -3.32 5.16 0.85
CA ILE A 108 -3.16 3.83 0.24
C ILE A 108 -3.85 3.80 -1.10
N LEU A 109 -3.10 3.47 -2.15
CA LEU A 109 -3.61 3.27 -3.51
C LEU A 109 -3.72 1.76 -3.77
N MET A 110 -4.88 1.29 -4.22
CA MET A 110 -5.15 -0.14 -4.39
C MET A 110 -5.91 -0.46 -5.66
N GLU A 111 -5.79 -1.70 -6.13
CA GLU A 111 -6.56 -2.20 -7.25
C GLU A 111 -8.01 -2.47 -6.85
N ALA A 112 -8.97 -1.92 -7.60
CA ALA A 112 -10.38 -2.09 -7.27
C ALA A 112 -11.31 -2.20 -8.49
N SER A 113 -10.86 -1.83 -9.69
CA SER A 113 -11.76 -1.71 -10.85
C SER A 113 -12.43 -3.03 -11.24
N ARG A 114 -11.77 -4.16 -10.96
CA ARG A 114 -12.25 -5.53 -11.26
C ARG A 114 -13.01 -6.20 -10.13
N SER A 115 -12.88 -5.73 -8.89
CA SER A 115 -13.51 -6.34 -7.71
C SER A 115 -14.90 -5.79 -7.42
N GLY A 116 -15.39 -4.84 -8.23
CA GLY A 116 -16.68 -4.19 -8.02
C GLY A 116 -16.74 -3.35 -6.75
N MET A 117 -15.59 -2.80 -6.32
CA MET A 117 -15.45 -1.99 -5.10
C MET A 117 -15.72 -2.74 -3.79
N GLY A 118 -15.80 -4.07 -3.81
CA GLY A 118 -15.99 -4.93 -2.63
C GLY A 118 -14.98 -4.78 -1.47
N PRO A 119 -13.71 -4.36 -1.65
CA PRO A 119 -12.75 -4.30 -0.54
C PRO A 119 -12.97 -3.12 0.42
N LEU A 120 -13.87 -2.19 0.09
CA LEU A 120 -13.96 -0.90 0.76
C LEU A 120 -14.61 -0.96 2.14
N ASP A 121 -15.48 -1.94 2.40
CA ASP A 121 -16.16 -2.08 3.69
C ASP A 121 -15.16 -2.30 4.83
N ALA A 122 -14.13 -3.14 4.60
CA ALA A 122 -13.07 -3.39 5.58
C ALA A 122 -12.24 -2.13 5.89
N PHE A 123 -12.02 -1.26 4.89
CA PHE A 123 -11.32 0.01 5.08
C PHE A 123 -12.19 1.04 5.80
N ALA A 124 -13.50 1.10 5.52
CA ALA A 124 -14.41 2.02 6.19
C ALA A 124 -14.47 1.79 7.71
N GLU A 125 -14.32 0.54 8.17
CA GLU A 125 -14.33 0.21 9.60
C GLU A 125 -12.96 0.40 10.27
N SER A 126 -11.86 0.13 9.56
CA SER A 126 -10.54 -0.06 10.18
C SER A 126 -9.48 0.96 9.76
N TYR A 127 -9.73 1.81 8.76
CA TYR A 127 -8.72 2.67 8.15
C TYR A 127 -9.15 4.15 8.17
N GLY A 128 -8.44 4.96 8.97
CA GLY A 128 -8.76 6.37 9.16
C GLY A 128 -8.12 7.32 8.14
N ASN A 129 -7.12 6.85 7.38
CA ASN A 129 -6.37 7.69 6.44
C ASN A 129 -7.00 7.65 5.04
N ALA A 130 -6.39 8.34 4.08
CA ALA A 130 -6.95 8.44 2.74
C ALA A 130 -6.73 7.17 1.92
N VAL A 131 -7.65 6.87 1.00
CA VAL A 131 -7.60 5.69 0.14
C VAL A 131 -7.92 6.04 -1.31
N GLY A 132 -7.26 5.36 -2.23
CA GLY A 132 -7.40 5.50 -3.66
C GLY A 132 -7.72 4.16 -4.32
N PRO A 133 -9.00 3.75 -4.35
CA PRO A 133 -9.42 2.57 -5.09
C PRO A 133 -9.37 2.84 -6.60
N GLY A 134 -8.65 2.00 -7.33
CA GLY A 134 -8.47 2.15 -8.77
C GLY A 134 -9.79 2.09 -9.55
N VAL A 135 -9.99 3.05 -10.45
CA VAL A 135 -11.19 3.12 -11.31
C VAL A 135 -10.95 2.72 -12.76
N TYR A 136 -9.71 2.47 -13.13
CA TYR A 136 -9.31 2.13 -14.49
C TYR A 136 -8.41 0.89 -14.51
N ASP A 137 -8.91 -0.19 -15.11
CA ASP A 137 -8.17 -1.42 -15.39
C ASP A 137 -7.07 -1.20 -16.45
N ILE A 138 -5.85 -0.97 -15.97
CA ILE A 138 -4.66 -0.77 -16.81
C ILE A 138 -4.20 -2.04 -17.52
N HIS A 139 -4.69 -3.21 -17.12
CA HIS A 139 -4.39 -4.49 -17.78
C HIS A 139 -5.31 -4.77 -18.97
N SER A 140 -6.25 -3.86 -19.27
CA SER A 140 -7.12 -3.91 -20.42
C SER A 140 -6.78 -2.79 -21.42
N PRO A 141 -6.67 -3.09 -22.73
CA PRO A 141 -6.48 -2.04 -23.74
C PRO A 141 -7.75 -1.21 -23.98
N ARG A 142 -8.88 -1.56 -23.33
CA ARG A 142 -10.14 -0.83 -23.44
C ARG A 142 -10.06 0.47 -22.65
N VAL A 143 -10.45 1.57 -23.29
CA VAL A 143 -10.69 2.84 -22.60
C VAL A 143 -12.09 2.79 -21.96
N PRO A 144 -12.24 2.82 -20.62
CA PRO A 144 -13.54 2.83 -19.98
C PRO A 144 -14.27 4.16 -20.26
N PRO A 145 -15.60 4.16 -20.45
CA PRO A 145 -16.39 5.38 -20.49
C PRO A 145 -16.28 6.16 -19.18
N ALA A 146 -16.39 7.50 -19.26
CA ALA A 146 -16.35 8.35 -18.07
C ALA A 146 -17.49 8.02 -17.08
N GLU A 147 -18.64 7.59 -17.58
CA GLU A 147 -19.79 7.20 -16.79
C GLU A 147 -19.53 5.96 -15.93
N GLU A 148 -18.72 5.03 -16.43
CA GLU A 148 -18.32 3.81 -15.71
C GLU A 148 -17.41 4.17 -14.52
N MET A 149 -16.37 4.98 -14.76
CA MET A 149 -15.49 5.47 -13.70
C MET A 149 -16.25 6.32 -12.67
N ALA A 150 -17.19 7.16 -13.12
CA ALA A 150 -18.02 7.94 -12.22
C ALA A 150 -18.98 7.07 -11.39
N ALA A 151 -19.50 5.97 -11.94
CA ALA A 151 -20.33 5.03 -11.19
C ALA A 151 -19.52 4.33 -10.08
N ASN A 152 -18.30 3.90 -10.41
CA ASN A 152 -17.35 3.35 -9.45
C ASN A 152 -17.06 4.31 -8.30
N MET A 153 -16.76 5.58 -8.61
CA MET A 153 -16.52 6.59 -7.56
C MET A 153 -17.74 6.85 -6.69
N ARG A 154 -18.97 6.80 -7.23
CA ARG A 154 -20.17 6.94 -6.41
C ARG A 154 -20.30 5.78 -5.41
N ALA A 155 -20.01 4.55 -5.84
CA ALA A 155 -20.02 3.39 -4.94
C ALA A 155 -18.96 3.53 -3.82
N VAL A 156 -17.77 4.08 -4.13
CA VAL A 156 -16.75 4.39 -3.12
C VAL A 156 -17.27 5.41 -2.09
N LEU A 157 -17.95 6.45 -2.57
CA LEU A 157 -18.51 7.51 -1.72
C LEU A 157 -19.74 7.08 -0.89
N ASP A 158 -20.33 5.92 -1.18
CA ASP A 158 -21.40 5.35 -0.35
C ASP A 158 -20.85 4.77 0.97
N VAL A 159 -19.53 4.50 1.04
CA VAL A 159 -18.87 3.86 2.18
C VAL A 159 -17.75 4.69 2.82
N LEU A 160 -17.13 5.61 2.08
CA LEU A 160 -16.01 6.43 2.55
C LEU A 160 -16.32 7.93 2.49
N ASP A 161 -15.74 8.71 3.40
CA ASP A 161 -15.87 10.17 3.39
C ASP A 161 -15.19 10.75 2.12
N PRO A 162 -15.85 11.64 1.36
CA PRO A 162 -15.24 12.29 0.20
C PRO A 162 -13.86 12.92 0.46
N ALA A 163 -13.58 13.38 1.67
CA ALA A 163 -12.30 13.97 2.05
C ALA A 163 -11.16 12.94 2.16
N GLN A 164 -11.48 11.65 2.28
CA GLN A 164 -10.51 10.55 2.33
C GLN A 164 -10.23 9.94 0.96
N VAL A 165 -10.94 10.33 -0.10
CA VAL A 165 -10.95 9.59 -1.35
C VAL A 165 -10.04 10.21 -2.40
N TRP A 166 -9.15 9.40 -2.95
CA TRP A 166 -8.35 9.69 -4.14
C TRP A 166 -8.93 9.00 -5.37
N VAL A 167 -8.66 9.56 -6.56
CA VAL A 167 -9.02 8.98 -7.86
C VAL A 167 -7.76 8.65 -8.62
N ASN A 168 -7.54 7.38 -8.90
CA ASN A 168 -6.36 6.84 -9.58
C ASN A 168 -6.73 5.64 -10.49
N PRO A 169 -5.85 5.27 -11.43
CA PRO A 169 -5.91 3.97 -12.09
C PRO A 169 -5.61 2.83 -11.10
N ASP A 170 -5.84 1.57 -11.52
CA ASP A 170 -5.53 0.39 -10.70
C ASP A 170 -4.03 0.26 -10.38
N CYS A 171 -3.15 0.61 -11.31
CA CYS A 171 -1.69 0.52 -11.16
C CYS A 171 -0.99 1.51 -12.12
N GLY A 172 0.30 1.29 -12.42
CA GLY A 172 1.11 2.12 -13.32
C GLY A 172 0.77 2.03 -14.81
#